data_AF-A0A940XF42-F1
#
_entry.id   AF-A0A940XF42-F1
#
_cell.length_a   1.000
_cell.length_b   1.000
_cell.length_c   1.000
_cell.angle_alpha   90.00
_cell.angle_beta   90.00
_cell.angle_gamma   90.00
#
_symmetry.space_group_name_H-M   'P 1'
#
loop_
_entity.id
_entity.type
_entity.pdbx_description
1 polymer ?
#
loop_
_entity_poly.entity_id
_entity_poly.type
_entity_poly.pdbx_seq_one_letter_code
_entity_poly.pdbx_strand_id
1 'polypeptide(L)'
;MSRARAASPRAPRRVRHERRWTRWHRVWGTVAALLGAAALVTAAVSVAFVPELLDDVRDFENARPCPTAGPAPADCLRPVLATVRGTVIRDEGRNQQYHLLLRGDRDVPAELEMYGADPVLSGLREGDWVTLTVWRDHTVAVTHEGVTQESADTPVGEPESATALACALTAAGLYGAHAGTVAVRHARRHARQGLPARLASLGAHAFWAALAALPARFVGDFTGPVGVAVTWLLLLPLIRLAALSRPWWRGSPHRGLPRI
;
A
#
# COMPACT_ATOMS: atom_id res chain seq x y z
N MET A 1 73.62 5.45 -8.04
CA MET A 1 72.38 5.01 -8.71
C MET A 1 71.21 5.13 -7.74
N SER A 2 70.49 6.25 -7.77
CA SER A 2 69.33 6.52 -6.91
C SER A 2 68.05 6.26 -7.70
N ARG A 3 67.30 5.20 -7.35
CA ARG A 3 65.97 4.93 -7.93
C ARG A 3 64.98 5.93 -7.33
N ALA A 4 64.67 6.99 -8.08
CA ALA A 4 63.54 7.86 -7.80
C ALA A 4 62.25 7.03 -7.76
N ARG A 5 61.62 6.93 -6.58
CA ARG A 5 60.27 6.34 -6.42
C ARG A 5 59.28 7.31 -7.07
N ALA A 6 58.87 7.01 -8.30
CA ALA A 6 57.77 7.70 -8.94
C ALA A 6 56.52 7.61 -8.04
N ALA A 7 56.11 8.75 -7.49
CA ALA A 7 54.90 8.86 -6.68
C ALA A 7 53.70 8.42 -7.53
N SER A 8 53.07 7.31 -7.14
CA SER A 8 52.01 6.70 -7.93
C SER A 8 50.81 7.67 -8.05
N PRO A 9 50.37 8.04 -9.26
CA PRO A 9 49.22 8.93 -9.48
C PRO A 9 47.87 8.36 -8.99
N ARG A 10 47.87 7.17 -8.40
CA ARG A 10 46.69 6.49 -7.85
C ARG A 10 46.25 7.02 -6.47
N ALA A 11 47.14 7.62 -5.69
CA ALA A 11 46.83 8.14 -4.36
C ALA A 11 45.73 9.25 -4.34
N PRO A 12 45.81 10.32 -5.17
CA PRO A 12 44.80 11.38 -5.14
C PRO A 12 43.42 10.94 -5.66
N ARG A 13 43.37 9.95 -6.56
CA ARG A 13 42.10 9.36 -7.06
C ARG A 13 41.37 8.57 -5.96
N ARG A 14 42.10 7.83 -5.12
CA ARG A 14 41.51 7.02 -4.02
C ARG A 14 40.84 7.89 -2.96
N VAL A 15 41.50 8.99 -2.55
CA VAL A 15 40.96 9.93 -1.55
C VAL A 15 39.70 10.66 -2.05
N ARG A 16 39.67 11.08 -3.32
CA ARG A 16 38.47 11.69 -3.93
C ARG A 16 37.30 10.72 -4.01
N HIS A 17 37.58 9.46 -4.36
CA HIS A 17 36.59 8.39 -4.39
C HIS A 17 35.99 8.14 -3.00
N GLU A 18 36.80 7.94 -1.96
CA GLU A 18 36.33 7.72 -0.59
C GLU A 18 35.48 8.88 -0.04
N ARG A 19 35.84 10.14 -0.35
CA ARG A 19 35.05 11.32 0.02
C ARG A 19 33.70 11.35 -0.69
N ARG A 20 33.65 11.02 -2.00
CA ARG A 20 32.40 10.96 -2.77
C ARG A 20 31.46 9.88 -2.23
N TRP A 21 31.98 8.69 -1.95
CA TRP A 21 31.20 7.58 -1.37
C TRP A 21 30.70 7.88 0.04
N THR A 22 31.53 8.51 0.89
CA THR A 22 31.08 8.94 2.23
C THR A 22 29.93 9.94 2.14
N ARG A 23 30.01 10.92 1.23
CA ARG A 23 28.91 11.88 1.00
C ARG A 23 27.67 11.18 0.47
N TRP A 24 27.82 10.25 -0.47
CA TRP A 24 26.71 9.48 -1.02
C TRP A 24 25.98 8.67 0.05
N HIS A 25 26.70 7.94 0.92
CA HIS A 25 26.08 7.19 2.03
C HIS A 25 25.38 8.08 3.05
N ARG A 26 25.91 9.29 3.31
CA ARG A 26 25.24 10.27 4.18
C ARG A 26 23.96 10.77 3.55
N VAL A 27 24.00 11.20 2.29
CA VAL A 27 22.80 11.69 1.59
C VAL A 27 21.74 10.61 1.52
N TRP A 28 22.11 9.42 1.05
CA TRP A 28 21.20 8.28 0.99
C TRP A 28 20.64 7.89 2.37
N GLY A 29 21.50 7.83 3.38
CA GLY A 29 21.09 7.49 4.75
C GLY A 29 20.17 8.53 5.37
N THR A 30 20.44 9.82 5.14
CA THR A 30 19.56 10.91 5.60
C THR A 30 18.21 10.83 4.91
N VAL A 31 18.17 10.61 3.59
CA VAL A 31 16.91 10.45 2.85
C VAL A 31 16.13 9.25 3.36
N ALA A 32 16.78 8.09 3.55
CA ALA A 32 16.13 6.90 4.09
C ALA A 32 15.58 7.12 5.50
N ALA A 33 16.31 7.84 6.36
CA ALA A 33 15.86 8.16 7.71
C ALA A 33 14.66 9.10 7.72
N LEU A 34 14.67 10.13 6.86
CA LEU A 34 13.56 11.09 6.74
C LEU A 34 12.30 10.42 6.18
N LEU A 35 12.43 9.62 5.13
CA LEU A 35 11.31 8.84 4.58
C LEU A 35 10.78 7.84 5.61
N GLY A 36 11.67 7.19 6.36
CA GLY A 36 11.27 6.27 7.43
C GLY A 36 10.50 6.98 8.55
N ALA A 37 10.96 8.15 8.98
CA ALA A 37 10.26 8.97 9.97
C ALA A 37 8.90 9.45 9.45
N ALA A 38 8.82 9.91 8.21
CA ALA A 38 7.56 10.31 7.58
C ALA A 38 6.56 9.15 7.53
N ALA A 39 7.00 7.96 7.12
CA ALA A 39 6.16 6.76 7.10
C ALA A 39 5.64 6.39 8.50
N LEU A 40 6.45 6.53 9.56
CA LEU A 40 6.01 6.30 10.93
C LEU A 40 4.97 7.32 11.40
N VAL A 41 5.14 8.59 11.04
CA VAL A 41 4.14 9.62 11.34
C VAL A 41 2.84 9.32 10.63
N THR A 42 2.88 9.00 9.34
CA THR A 42 1.67 8.61 8.58
C THR A 42 1.00 7.39 9.19
N ALA A 43 1.77 6.35 9.57
CA ALA A 43 1.23 5.17 10.24
C ALA A 43 0.53 5.51 11.57
N ALA A 44 1.16 6.35 12.40
CA ALA A 44 0.59 6.77 13.67
C ALA A 44 -0.72 7.55 13.48
N VAL A 45 -0.77 8.44 12.49
CA VAL A 45 -1.99 9.17 12.12
C VAL A 45 -3.08 8.20 11.65
N SER A 46 -2.76 7.26 10.77
CA SER A 46 -3.73 6.24 10.32
C SER A 46 -4.30 5.44 11.49
N VAL A 47 -3.47 4.99 12.43
CA VAL A 47 -3.94 4.26 13.63
C VAL A 47 -4.83 5.12 14.51
N ALA A 48 -4.57 6.43 14.60
CA ALA A 48 -5.38 7.33 15.41
C ALA A 48 -6.81 7.50 14.88
N PHE A 49 -7.04 7.33 13.57
CA PHE A 49 -8.36 7.37 12.95
C PHE A 49 -9.11 6.03 13.00
N VAL A 50 -8.43 4.91 13.25
CA VAL A 50 -9.09 3.57 13.27
C VAL A 50 -10.27 3.50 14.25
N PRO A 51 -10.21 4.05 15.48
CA PRO A 51 -11.36 4.03 16.39
C PRO A 51 -12.59 4.75 15.81
N GLU A 52 -12.40 5.90 15.16
CA GLU A 52 -13.48 6.67 14.52
C GLU A 52 -14.10 5.88 13.37
N LEU A 53 -13.28 5.28 12.49
CA LEU A 53 -13.76 4.41 11.42
C LEU A 53 -14.53 3.19 11.95
N LEU A 54 -14.09 2.62 13.07
CA LEU A 54 -14.81 1.51 13.72
C LEU A 54 -16.16 1.95 14.31
N ASP A 55 -16.23 3.17 14.84
CA ASP A 55 -17.48 3.72 15.35
C ASP A 55 -18.46 4.01 14.20
N ASP A 56 -17.98 4.52 13.06
CA ASP A 56 -18.82 4.69 11.86
C ASP A 56 -19.34 3.36 11.31
N VAL A 57 -18.52 2.31 11.26
CA VAL A 57 -18.97 0.97 10.87
C VAL A 57 -20.03 0.45 11.85
N ARG A 58 -19.85 0.64 13.16
CA ARG A 58 -20.85 0.22 14.16
C ARG A 58 -22.14 1.00 14.00
N ASP A 59 -22.07 2.31 13.78
CA ASP A 59 -23.25 3.15 13.58
C ASP A 59 -24.01 2.70 12.32
N PHE A 60 -23.28 2.41 11.24
CA PHE A 60 -23.84 1.88 10.00
C PHE A 60 -24.49 0.51 10.19
N GLU A 61 -23.82 -0.44 10.83
CA GLU A 61 -24.37 -1.78 11.10
C GLU A 61 -25.63 -1.74 11.98
N ASN A 62 -25.74 -0.73 12.85
CA ASN A 62 -26.91 -0.51 13.69
C ASN A 62 -27.97 0.40 13.03
N ALA A 63 -27.69 0.93 11.84
CA ALA A 63 -28.59 1.85 11.14
C ALA A 63 -29.89 1.14 10.76
N ARG A 64 -31.01 1.82 10.98
CA ARG A 64 -32.35 1.31 10.65
C ARG A 64 -32.91 2.05 9.43
N PRO A 65 -33.88 1.46 8.71
CA PRO A 65 -34.61 2.18 7.68
C PRO A 65 -35.23 3.47 8.22
N CYS A 66 -35.14 4.55 7.44
CA CYS A 66 -35.69 5.83 7.85
C CYS A 66 -37.20 5.76 8.09
N PRO A 67 -37.72 6.44 9.13
CA PRO A 67 -39.15 6.51 9.36
C PRO A 67 -39.83 7.24 8.19
N THR A 68 -40.98 6.73 7.75
CA THR A 68 -41.75 7.31 6.65
C THR A 68 -42.44 8.62 7.03
N ALA A 69 -42.51 8.93 8.34
CA ALA A 69 -43.19 10.09 8.87
C ALA A 69 -42.19 11.08 9.50
N GLY A 70 -42.14 12.29 8.94
CA GLY A 70 -41.32 13.39 9.44
C GLY A 70 -39.95 13.52 8.77
N PRO A 71 -39.15 14.53 9.15
CA PRO A 71 -37.80 14.71 8.64
C PRO A 71 -36.93 13.52 9.04
N ALA A 72 -36.32 12.86 8.06
CA ALA A 72 -35.43 11.74 8.31
C ALA A 72 -34.13 12.24 8.96
N PRO A 73 -33.68 11.66 10.09
CA PRO A 73 -32.35 11.91 10.63
C PRO A 73 -31.27 11.43 9.64
N ALA A 74 -30.04 11.94 9.77
CA ALA A 74 -28.95 11.53 8.88
C ALA A 74 -28.55 10.05 9.09
N ASP A 75 -28.74 9.50 10.29
CA ASP A 75 -28.24 8.19 10.73
C ASP A 75 -29.18 7.00 10.38
N CYS A 76 -30.02 7.13 9.36
CA CYS A 76 -30.92 6.05 8.92
C CYS A 76 -30.73 5.72 7.44
N LEU A 77 -31.10 4.49 7.07
CA LEU A 77 -31.02 4.01 5.69
C LEU A 77 -32.20 4.56 4.89
N ARG A 78 -31.93 5.45 3.94
CA ARG A 78 -32.96 5.98 3.03
C ARG A 78 -32.90 5.31 1.66
N PRO A 79 -34.04 4.89 1.09
CA PRO A 79 -34.11 4.55 -0.32
C PRO A 79 -34.21 5.83 -1.16
N VAL A 80 -33.35 5.99 -2.16
CA VAL A 80 -33.37 7.09 -3.14
C VAL A 80 -33.47 6.51 -4.53
N LEU A 81 -34.45 6.97 -5.31
CA LEU A 81 -34.62 6.52 -6.69
C LEU A 81 -33.66 7.27 -7.61
N ALA A 82 -32.98 6.53 -8.49
CA ALA A 82 -32.11 7.10 -9.51
C ALA A 82 -32.31 6.39 -10.85
N THR A 83 -31.99 7.07 -11.94
CA THR A 83 -31.97 6.49 -13.29
C THR A 83 -30.54 6.23 -13.70
N VAL A 84 -30.28 5.05 -14.25
CA VAL A 84 -28.98 4.70 -14.81
C VAL A 84 -28.74 5.52 -16.06
N ARG A 85 -27.63 6.26 -16.08
CA ARG A 85 -27.11 6.95 -17.27
C ARG A 85 -26.17 6.07 -18.07
N GLY A 86 -25.51 5.12 -17.41
CA GLY A 86 -24.61 4.17 -18.05
C GLY A 86 -23.76 3.43 -17.02
N THR A 87 -22.99 2.47 -17.50
CA THR A 87 -22.07 1.69 -16.68
C THR A 87 -20.69 1.70 -17.31
N VAL A 88 -19.65 1.72 -16.49
CA VAL A 88 -18.25 1.57 -16.91
C VAL A 88 -17.72 0.33 -16.23
N ILE A 89 -17.58 -0.75 -17.00
CA ILE A 89 -17.02 -2.02 -16.54
C ILE A 89 -15.72 -2.23 -17.29
N ARG A 90 -14.61 -2.21 -16.57
CA ARG A 90 -13.28 -2.62 -17.05
C ARG A 90 -12.80 -3.71 -16.13
N ASP A 91 -12.96 -4.97 -16.52
CA ASP A 91 -12.51 -6.11 -15.72
C ASP A 91 -11.12 -6.63 -16.15
N GLU A 92 -10.61 -6.16 -17.29
CA GLU A 92 -9.35 -6.64 -17.87
C GLU A 92 -8.11 -5.98 -17.25
N GLY A 93 -7.20 -6.83 -16.74
CA GLY A 93 -5.86 -6.43 -16.33
C GLY A 93 -5.76 -5.93 -14.89
N ARG A 94 -4.77 -5.06 -14.61
CA ARG A 94 -4.42 -4.59 -13.26
C ARG A 94 -5.19 -3.35 -12.80
N ASN A 95 -5.99 -2.75 -13.68
CA ASN A 95 -6.68 -1.49 -13.40
C ASN A 95 -8.17 -1.69 -13.64
N GLN A 96 -8.76 -2.52 -12.79
CA GLN A 96 -10.19 -2.78 -12.84
C GLN A 96 -10.96 -1.54 -12.39
N GLN A 97 -12.04 -1.22 -13.09
CA GLN A 97 -12.89 -0.06 -12.81
C GLN A 97 -14.35 -0.45 -12.98
N TYR A 98 -15.16 -0.16 -11.97
CA TYR A 98 -16.58 -0.48 -11.94
C TYR A 98 -17.32 0.77 -11.48
N HIS A 99 -17.80 1.57 -12.42
CA HIS A 99 -18.53 2.80 -12.13
C HIS A 99 -19.96 2.72 -12.64
N LEU A 100 -20.90 3.13 -11.80
CA LEU A 100 -22.30 3.33 -12.13
C LEU A 100 -22.53 4.83 -12.33
N LEU A 101 -22.92 5.22 -13.54
CA LEU A 101 -23.26 6.61 -13.85
C LEU A 101 -24.75 6.80 -13.62
N LEU A 102 -25.11 7.78 -12.79
CA LEU A 102 -26.47 7.97 -12.34
C LEU A 102 -26.99 9.36 -12.71
N ARG A 103 -28.31 9.45 -12.79
CA ARG A 103 -29.06 10.70 -12.91
C ARG A 103 -30.17 10.69 -11.87
N GLY A 104 -30.25 11.75 -11.07
CA GLY A 104 -31.27 11.90 -10.05
C GLY A 104 -31.26 13.29 -9.42
N ASP A 105 -31.94 13.40 -8.28
CA ASP A 105 -32.01 14.63 -7.49
C ASP A 105 -30.67 14.94 -6.77
N ARG A 106 -30.64 15.98 -5.94
CA ARG A 106 -29.41 16.48 -5.28
C ARG A 106 -28.67 15.44 -4.43
N ASP A 107 -29.38 14.44 -3.91
CA ASP A 107 -28.81 13.40 -3.04
C ASP A 107 -28.25 12.21 -3.85
N VAL A 108 -28.34 12.23 -5.19
CA VAL A 108 -27.83 11.17 -6.07
C VAL A 108 -26.46 11.56 -6.62
N PRO A 109 -25.39 10.79 -6.36
CA PRO A 109 -24.09 11.06 -6.94
C PRO A 109 -24.13 10.87 -8.47
N ALA A 110 -23.37 11.67 -9.22
CA ALA A 110 -23.32 11.54 -10.68
C ALA A 110 -22.59 10.25 -11.13
N GLU A 111 -21.65 9.80 -10.32
CA GLU A 111 -20.82 8.61 -10.52
C GLU A 111 -20.67 7.91 -9.18
N LEU A 112 -20.95 6.61 -9.15
CA LEU A 112 -20.85 5.76 -7.97
C LEU A 112 -19.88 4.62 -8.27
N GLU A 113 -18.83 4.49 -7.45
CA GLU A 113 -17.90 3.37 -7.54
C GLU A 113 -18.51 2.11 -6.91
N MET A 114 -18.37 0.98 -7.59
CA MET A 114 -18.85 -0.33 -7.16
C MET A 114 -17.65 -1.25 -6.92
N TYR A 115 -17.76 -2.23 -6.01
CA TYR A 115 -16.66 -3.19 -5.79
C TYR A 115 -16.45 -4.17 -6.95
N GLY A 116 -17.45 -4.34 -7.83
CA GLY A 116 -17.40 -5.31 -8.92
C GLY A 116 -18.56 -5.16 -9.90
N ALA A 117 -18.51 -5.94 -10.97
CA ALA A 117 -19.56 -5.96 -11.99
C ALA A 117 -20.82 -6.70 -11.52
N ASP A 118 -20.70 -7.80 -10.78
CA ASP A 118 -21.83 -8.62 -10.38
C ASP A 118 -22.27 -8.34 -8.93
N PRO A 119 -23.55 -8.58 -8.58
CA PRO A 119 -24.63 -9.12 -9.42
C PRO A 119 -25.52 -8.06 -10.11
N VAL A 120 -25.39 -6.77 -9.76
CA VAL A 120 -26.28 -5.72 -10.26
C VAL A 120 -25.67 -4.98 -11.44
N LEU A 121 -24.44 -4.48 -11.31
CA LEU A 121 -23.84 -3.54 -12.28
C LEU A 121 -23.76 -4.11 -13.72
N SER A 122 -23.50 -5.40 -13.88
CA SER A 122 -23.38 -6.10 -15.16
C SER A 122 -24.71 -6.22 -15.92
N GLY A 123 -25.84 -6.18 -15.21
CA GLY A 123 -27.18 -6.28 -15.77
C GLY A 123 -27.81 -4.94 -16.15
N LEU A 124 -27.28 -3.82 -15.64
CA LEU A 124 -27.87 -2.49 -15.80
C LEU A 124 -27.66 -1.92 -17.21
N ARG A 125 -28.70 -1.26 -17.72
CA ARG A 125 -28.72 -0.52 -18.98
C ARG A 125 -29.04 0.94 -18.75
N GLU A 126 -28.63 1.78 -19.68
CA GLU A 126 -29.05 3.19 -19.68
C GLU A 126 -30.58 3.28 -19.73
N GLY A 127 -31.14 4.08 -18.83
CA GLY A 127 -32.58 4.26 -18.66
C GLY A 127 -33.22 3.39 -17.56
N ASP A 128 -32.50 2.40 -17.03
CA ASP A 128 -33.02 1.55 -15.95
C ASP A 128 -33.21 2.35 -14.65
N TRP A 129 -34.20 1.94 -13.86
CA TRP A 129 -34.47 2.54 -12.55
C TRP A 129 -33.82 1.70 -11.46
N VAL A 130 -33.00 2.35 -10.64
CA VAL A 130 -32.36 1.71 -9.48
C VAL A 130 -32.77 2.42 -8.19
N THR A 131 -32.81 1.65 -7.11
CA THR A 131 -32.97 2.19 -5.76
C THR A 131 -31.63 2.18 -5.06
N LEU A 132 -31.11 3.37 -4.80
CA LEU A 132 -29.92 3.57 -3.98
C LEU A 132 -30.32 3.48 -2.51
N THR A 133 -29.50 2.82 -1.70
CA THR A 133 -29.58 2.91 -0.24
C THR A 133 -28.51 3.90 0.19
N VAL A 134 -28.95 4.99 0.82
CA VAL A 134 -28.05 6.06 1.29
C VAL A 134 -28.09 6.09 2.82
N TRP A 135 -26.92 6.20 3.43
CA TRP A 135 -26.73 6.38 4.87
C TRP A 135 -25.85 7.61 5.06
N ARG A 136 -26.33 8.63 5.79
CA ARG A 136 -25.70 9.96 5.83
C ARG A 136 -25.45 10.48 4.39
N ASP A 137 -24.20 10.64 4.01
CA ASP A 137 -23.69 11.04 2.69
C ASP A 137 -23.14 9.86 1.87
N HIS A 138 -23.14 8.64 2.42
CA HIS A 138 -22.65 7.44 1.75
C HIS A 138 -23.75 6.72 0.98
N THR A 139 -23.51 6.42 -0.29
CA THR A 139 -24.41 5.59 -1.11
C THR A 139 -24.02 4.13 -0.98
N VAL A 140 -24.39 3.48 0.12
CA VAL A 140 -23.87 2.17 0.55
C VAL A 140 -24.28 0.97 -0.32
N ALA A 141 -25.42 1.05 -1.03
CA ALA A 141 -25.88 -0.06 -1.86
C ALA A 141 -26.77 0.39 -3.03
N VAL A 142 -26.82 -0.44 -4.06
CA VAL A 142 -27.67 -0.27 -5.24
C VAL A 142 -28.56 -1.50 -5.37
N THR A 143 -29.87 -1.28 -5.51
CA THR A 143 -30.86 -2.34 -5.72
C THR A 143 -31.54 -2.18 -7.08
N HIS A 144 -31.58 -3.26 -7.85
CA HIS A 144 -32.28 -3.37 -9.12
C HIS A 144 -33.06 -4.68 -9.15
N GLU A 145 -34.36 -4.62 -9.48
CA GLU A 145 -35.23 -5.81 -9.59
C GLU A 145 -35.17 -6.77 -8.37
N GLY A 146 -35.02 -6.21 -7.17
CA GLY A 146 -34.94 -6.99 -5.92
C GLY A 146 -33.57 -7.63 -5.64
N VAL A 147 -32.58 -7.41 -6.51
CA VAL A 147 -31.18 -7.78 -6.28
C VAL A 147 -30.43 -6.56 -5.77
N THR A 148 -29.71 -6.73 -4.66
CA THR A 148 -28.91 -5.66 -4.03
C THR A 148 -27.43 -5.96 -4.14
N GLN A 149 -26.64 -4.93 -4.44
CA GLN A 149 -25.18 -4.97 -4.46
C GLN A 149 -24.64 -3.78 -3.66
N GLU A 150 -23.66 -4.04 -2.80
CA GLU A 150 -22.95 -2.99 -2.06
C GLU A 150 -22.06 -2.17 -2.99
N SER A 151 -21.99 -0.86 -2.73
CA SER A 151 -21.08 0.04 -3.44
C SER A 151 -19.72 0.10 -2.75
N ALA A 152 -18.73 0.72 -3.39
CA ALA A 152 -17.42 0.97 -2.78
C ALA A 152 -17.42 2.10 -1.73
N ASP A 153 -18.52 2.83 -1.59
CA ASP A 153 -18.71 3.94 -0.66
C ASP A 153 -19.30 3.49 0.69
N THR A 154 -19.35 2.18 0.94
CA THR A 154 -19.72 1.65 2.26
C THR A 154 -18.57 1.86 3.25
N PRO A 155 -18.85 2.23 4.52
CA PRO A 155 -17.81 2.36 5.55
C PRO A 155 -17.17 1.00 5.90
N VAL A 156 -17.80 -0.11 5.51
CA VAL A 156 -17.32 -1.47 5.76
C VAL A 156 -16.01 -1.71 4.99
N GLY A 157 -14.96 -2.16 5.70
CA GLY A 157 -13.65 -2.47 5.09
C GLY A 157 -12.63 -1.33 5.14
N GLU A 158 -13.06 -0.09 5.45
CA GLU A 158 -12.15 1.04 5.65
C GLU A 158 -11.22 0.87 6.86
N PRO A 159 -11.71 0.46 8.06
CA PRO A 159 -10.84 0.24 9.22
C PRO A 159 -9.74 -0.80 8.95
N GLU A 160 -10.08 -1.89 8.26
CA GLU A 160 -9.15 -2.94 7.87
C GLU A 160 -8.09 -2.41 6.91
N SER A 161 -8.50 -1.63 5.90
CA SER A 161 -7.60 -1.02 4.93
C SER A 161 -6.65 -0.01 5.57
N ALA A 162 -7.16 0.86 6.44
CA ALA A 162 -6.37 1.82 7.20
C ALA A 162 -5.36 1.12 8.13
N THR A 163 -5.78 0.07 8.83
CA THR A 163 -4.93 -0.73 9.72
C THR A 163 -3.83 -1.45 8.92
N ALA A 164 -4.17 -2.07 7.80
CA ALA A 164 -3.21 -2.74 6.93
C ALA A 164 -2.14 -1.78 6.41
N LEU A 165 -2.55 -0.59 5.95
CA LEU A 165 -1.65 0.47 5.52
C LEU A 165 -0.73 0.93 6.66
N ALA A 166 -1.29 1.15 7.86
CA ALA A 166 -0.51 1.55 9.02
C ALA A 166 0.54 0.51 9.42
N CYS A 167 0.21 -0.79 9.39
CA CYS A 167 1.16 -1.86 9.65
C CYS A 167 2.30 -1.88 8.61
N ALA A 168 1.96 -1.75 7.32
CA ALA A 168 2.94 -1.72 6.24
C ALA A 168 3.90 -0.52 6.38
N LEU A 169 3.35 0.68 6.62
CA LEU A 169 4.13 1.89 6.83
C LEU A 169 4.99 1.84 8.11
N THR A 170 4.50 1.23 9.18
CA THR A 170 5.27 1.03 10.41
C THR A 170 6.49 0.16 10.16
N ALA A 171 6.32 -0.98 9.48
CA ALA A 171 7.42 -1.88 9.16
C ALA A 171 8.46 -1.22 8.25
N ALA A 172 8.01 -0.56 7.17
CA ALA A 172 8.89 0.17 6.26
C ALA A 172 9.59 1.35 6.95
N GLY A 173 8.85 2.07 7.79
CA GLY A 173 9.31 3.24 8.53
C GLY A 173 10.40 2.91 9.56
N LEU A 174 10.18 1.88 10.38
CA LEU A 174 11.17 1.38 11.34
C LEU A 174 12.46 0.94 10.63
N TYR A 175 12.32 0.21 9.52
CA TYR A 175 13.49 -0.22 8.73
C TYR A 175 14.23 0.98 8.14
N GLY A 176 13.53 1.91 7.47
CA GLY A 176 14.13 3.09 6.84
C GLY A 176 14.83 4.00 7.86
N ALA A 177 14.18 4.27 8.99
CA ALA A 177 14.74 5.06 10.09
C ALA A 177 16.00 4.40 10.65
N HIS A 178 15.96 3.10 10.96
CA HIS A 178 17.11 2.37 11.49
C HIS A 178 18.26 2.30 10.46
N ALA A 179 17.99 1.85 9.24
CA ALA A 179 19.00 1.70 8.19
C ALA A 179 19.63 3.04 7.81
N GLY A 180 18.82 4.09 7.68
CA GLY A 180 19.27 5.44 7.38
C GLY A 180 20.17 6.00 8.49
N THR A 181 19.74 5.87 9.74
CA THR A 181 20.51 6.33 10.91
C THR A 181 21.86 5.61 11.02
N VAL A 182 21.87 4.28 10.81
CA VAL A 182 23.11 3.49 10.81
C VAL A 182 24.03 3.94 9.67
N ALA A 183 23.50 4.15 8.46
CA ALA A 183 24.27 4.58 7.29
C ALA A 183 24.89 5.96 7.48
N VAL A 184 24.16 6.91 8.07
CA VAL A 184 24.67 8.26 8.39
C VAL A 184 25.77 8.19 9.45
N ARG A 185 25.51 7.50 10.57
CA ARG A 185 26.46 7.37 11.70
C ARG A 185 27.76 6.67 11.28
N HIS A 186 27.68 5.67 10.41
CA HIS A 186 28.81 4.84 10.02
C HIS A 186 29.29 5.10 8.57
N ALA A 187 28.89 6.21 7.94
CA ALA A 187 29.18 6.50 6.54
C ALA A 187 30.67 6.37 6.16
N ARG A 188 31.58 6.79 7.04
CA ARG A 188 33.04 6.68 6.82
C ARG A 188 33.53 5.22 6.87
N ARG A 189 32.93 4.39 7.73
CA ARG A 189 33.26 2.96 7.84
C ARG A 189 32.72 2.21 6.62
N HIS A 190 31.49 2.51 6.20
CA HIS A 190 30.87 1.90 5.02
C HIS A 190 31.53 2.31 3.71
N ALA A 191 32.01 3.55 3.58
CA ALA A 191 32.79 3.96 2.42
C ALA A 191 34.11 3.19 2.25
N ARG A 192 34.62 2.56 3.32
CA ARG A 192 35.86 1.75 3.30
C ARG A 192 35.61 0.25 3.19
N GLN A 193 34.56 -0.26 3.83
CA GLN A 193 34.30 -1.69 4.00
C GLN A 193 33.06 -2.19 3.23
N GLY A 194 32.28 -1.29 2.63
CA GLY A 194 30.96 -1.58 2.08
C GLY A 194 29.85 -1.56 3.14
N LEU A 195 28.60 -1.68 2.70
CA LEU A 195 27.47 -1.90 3.61
C LEU A 195 27.53 -3.32 4.18
N PRO A 196 27.22 -3.50 5.48
CA PRO A 196 27.18 -4.82 6.08
C PRO A 196 26.04 -5.64 5.48
N ALA A 197 26.31 -6.91 5.16
CA ALA A 197 25.34 -7.82 4.54
C ALA A 197 24.03 -7.93 5.33
N ARG A 198 24.07 -7.75 6.67
CA ARG A 198 22.87 -7.72 7.52
C ARG A 198 21.90 -6.60 7.14
N LEU A 199 22.38 -5.39 6.85
CA LEU A 199 21.52 -4.27 6.45
C LEU A 199 20.85 -4.54 5.10
N ALA A 200 21.62 -5.07 4.14
CA ALA A 200 21.07 -5.47 2.84
C ALA A 200 20.03 -6.60 2.99
N SER A 201 20.30 -7.59 3.86
CA SER A 201 19.35 -8.67 4.13
C SER A 201 18.07 -8.15 4.79
N LEU A 202 18.16 -7.23 5.75
CA LEU A 202 16.99 -6.63 6.40
C LEU A 202 16.14 -5.84 5.41
N GLY A 203 16.78 -5.10 4.49
CA GLY A 203 16.07 -4.40 3.42
C GLY A 203 15.37 -5.33 2.46
N ALA A 204 16.02 -6.46 2.11
CA ALA A 204 15.37 -7.49 1.31
C ALA A 204 14.17 -8.10 2.05
N HIS A 205 14.28 -8.40 3.34
CA HIS A 205 13.16 -8.94 4.13
C HIS A 205 12.01 -7.94 4.24
N ALA A 206 12.30 -6.66 4.52
CA ALA A 206 11.28 -5.61 4.59
C ALA A 206 10.58 -5.42 3.24
N PHE A 207 11.34 -5.42 2.14
CA PHE A 207 10.80 -5.33 0.79
C PHE A 207 9.93 -6.54 0.43
N TRP A 208 10.41 -7.76 0.69
CA TRP A 208 9.65 -8.97 0.39
C TRP A 208 8.43 -9.14 1.29
N ALA A 209 8.48 -8.72 2.55
CA ALA A 209 7.33 -8.70 3.43
C ALA A 209 6.27 -7.70 2.96
N ALA A 210 6.68 -6.50 2.52
CA ALA A 210 5.76 -5.53 1.93
C ALA A 210 5.15 -6.06 0.62
N LEU A 211 5.94 -6.73 -0.22
CA LEU A 211 5.45 -7.32 -1.46
C LEU A 211 4.49 -8.48 -1.22
N ALA A 212 4.67 -9.25 -0.14
CA ALA A 212 3.80 -10.35 0.26
C ALA A 212 2.41 -9.90 0.72
N ALA A 213 2.25 -8.61 1.09
CA ALA A 213 0.95 -8.06 1.41
C ALA A 213 0.01 -8.02 0.19
N LEU A 214 0.55 -7.90 -1.04
CA LEU A 214 -0.24 -7.86 -2.27
C LEU A 214 -0.99 -9.18 -2.56
N PRO A 215 -0.33 -10.36 -2.61
CA PRO A 215 -1.05 -11.63 -2.78
C PRO A 215 -1.91 -11.99 -1.57
N ALA A 216 -1.53 -11.56 -0.35
CA ALA A 216 -2.38 -11.77 0.83
C ALA A 216 -3.71 -11.02 0.73
N ARG A 217 -3.71 -9.77 0.21
CA ARG A 217 -4.93 -9.02 -0.09
C ARG A 217 -5.79 -9.76 -1.12
N PHE A 218 -5.19 -10.11 -2.26
CA PHE A 218 -5.90 -10.82 -3.32
C PHE A 218 -6.53 -12.14 -2.86
N VAL A 219 -5.80 -12.94 -2.07
CA VAL A 219 -6.35 -14.19 -1.52
C VAL A 219 -7.45 -13.90 -0.49
N GLY A 220 -7.30 -12.85 0.32
CA GLY A 220 -8.31 -12.42 1.28
C GLY A 220 -9.65 -12.10 0.64
N ASP A 221 -9.64 -11.45 -0.51
CA ASP A 221 -10.85 -11.10 -1.26
C ASP A 221 -11.68 -12.35 -1.64
N PHE A 222 -11.05 -13.52 -1.82
CA PHE A 222 -11.74 -14.77 -2.15
C PHE A 222 -11.97 -15.72 -0.98
N THR A 223 -11.11 -15.68 0.04
CA THR A 223 -11.04 -16.73 1.08
C THR A 223 -11.28 -16.21 2.49
N GLY A 224 -11.45 -14.89 2.64
CA GLY A 224 -11.60 -14.22 3.91
C GLY A 224 -10.34 -14.29 4.79
N PRO A 225 -10.48 -13.93 6.09
CA PRO A 225 -9.34 -13.75 6.99
C PRO A 225 -8.47 -15.01 7.17
N VAL A 226 -9.08 -16.19 7.09
CA VAL A 226 -8.39 -17.47 7.26
C VAL A 226 -7.40 -17.71 6.13
N GLY A 227 -7.79 -17.47 4.88
CA GLY A 227 -6.88 -17.66 3.75
C GLY A 227 -5.79 -16.59 3.68
N VAL A 228 -6.04 -15.38 4.18
CA VAL A 228 -4.98 -14.37 4.42
C VAL A 228 -3.94 -14.92 5.39
N ALA A 229 -4.37 -15.43 6.55
CA ALA A 229 -3.46 -15.97 7.57
C ALA A 229 -2.64 -17.15 7.04
N VAL A 230 -3.28 -18.10 6.34
CA VAL A 230 -2.58 -19.24 5.72
C VAL A 230 -1.56 -18.78 4.68
N THR A 231 -1.93 -17.80 3.84
CA THR A 231 -1.03 -17.22 2.84
C THR A 231 0.22 -16.60 3.49
N TRP A 232 0.05 -15.85 4.59
CA TRP A 232 1.19 -15.29 5.33
C TRP A 232 2.07 -16.37 5.95
N LEU A 233 1.47 -17.40 6.55
CA LEU A 233 2.21 -18.52 7.15
C LEU A 233 3.05 -19.29 6.12
N LEU A 234 2.61 -19.35 4.86
CA LEU A 234 3.36 -19.99 3.77
C LEU A 234 4.41 -19.04 3.13
N LEU A 235 4.08 -17.77 2.95
CA LEU A 235 4.97 -16.80 2.29
C LEU A 235 6.17 -16.42 3.16
N LEU A 236 5.99 -16.22 4.47
CA LEU A 236 7.09 -15.85 5.37
C LEU A 236 8.28 -16.82 5.37
N PRO A 237 8.10 -18.16 5.50
CA PRO A 237 9.21 -19.10 5.41
C PRO A 237 9.80 -19.16 4.00
N LEU A 238 8.99 -19.06 2.93
CA LEU A 238 9.49 -19.01 1.55
C LEU A 238 10.35 -17.77 1.30
N ILE A 239 9.93 -16.60 1.78
CA ILE A 239 10.69 -15.34 1.71
C ILE A 239 12.00 -15.48 2.48
N ARG A 240 11.96 -16.05 3.68
CA ARG A 240 13.16 -16.31 4.48
C ARG A 240 14.12 -17.25 3.75
N LEU A 241 13.61 -18.32 3.15
CA LEU A 241 14.40 -19.26 2.36
C LEU A 241 14.96 -18.59 1.10
N ALA A 242 14.19 -17.77 0.39
CA ALA A 242 14.64 -17.02 -0.78
C ALA A 242 15.72 -15.98 -0.45
N ALA A 243 15.57 -15.28 0.69
CA ALA A 243 16.53 -14.31 1.18
C ALA A 243 17.84 -14.96 1.65
N LEU A 244 17.77 -16.18 2.20
CA LEU A 244 18.95 -16.97 2.61
C LEU A 244 19.61 -17.70 1.43
N SER A 245 18.83 -18.12 0.44
CA SER A 245 19.31 -18.95 -0.68
C SER A 245 19.91 -18.15 -1.82
N ARG A 246 19.63 -16.85 -1.97
CA ARG A 246 20.29 -16.02 -3.00
C ARG A 246 21.73 -15.67 -2.58
N PRO A 247 22.77 -16.29 -3.18
CA PRO A 247 24.17 -15.91 -2.98
C PRO A 247 24.54 -14.68 -3.85
N TRP A 248 23.55 -13.91 -4.29
CA TRP A 248 23.58 -12.94 -5.41
C TRP A 248 24.52 -11.75 -5.21
N TRP A 249 25.29 -11.69 -4.12
CA TRP A 249 26.33 -10.67 -3.91
C TRP A 249 27.78 -11.21 -3.93
N ARG A 250 28.02 -12.49 -4.26
CA ARG A 250 29.39 -13.06 -4.36
C ARG A 250 30.07 -13.02 -5.75
N GLY A 251 29.51 -12.37 -6.77
CA GLY A 251 30.21 -12.08 -8.03
C GLY A 251 30.12 -10.58 -8.33
N SER A 252 31.19 -9.79 -8.28
CA SER A 252 32.41 -9.97 -9.07
C SER A 252 33.68 -9.54 -8.31
N PRO A 253 34.55 -10.47 -7.91
CA PRO A 253 35.95 -10.15 -7.66
C PRO A 253 36.67 -9.96 -9.01
N HIS A 254 37.14 -8.75 -9.24
CA HIS A 254 38.33 -8.41 -10.04
C HIS A 254 38.77 -9.42 -11.13
N ARG A 255 38.34 -9.20 -12.37
CA ARG A 255 39.08 -9.60 -13.59
C ARG A 255 39.11 -8.38 -14.51
N GLY A 256 40.22 -7.85 -14.99
CA GLY A 256 41.62 -8.01 -14.66
C GLY A 256 42.32 -6.69 -15.03
N LEU A 257 43.39 -6.36 -14.33
CA LEU A 257 44.33 -5.34 -14.83
C LEU A 257 45.19 -6.02 -15.90
N PRO A 258 45.29 -5.48 -17.13
CA PRO A 258 46.27 -5.97 -18.09
C PRO A 258 47.67 -5.72 -17.54
N ARG A 259 48.48 -6.77 -17.46
CA ARG A 259 49.94 -6.65 -17.41
C ARG A 259 50.40 -6.43 -18.84
N ILE A 260 50.73 -5.18 -19.20
CA ILE A 260 51.90 -4.82 -20.03
C ILE A 260 52.35 -3.44 -19.53
#